data_AF-A0AAW5LNJ3-F1
#
_entry.id   AF-A0AAW5LNJ3-F1
#
_cell.length_a   1.000
_cell.length_b   1.000
_cell.length_c   1.000
_cell.angle_alpha   90.00
_cell.angle_beta   90.00
_cell.angle_gamma   90.00
#
_symmetry.space_group_name_H-M   'P 1'
#
loop_
_entity.id
_entity.type
_entity.pdbx_description
1 polymer ?
#
loop_
_entity_poly.entity_id
_entity_poly.type
_entity_poly.pdbx_seq_one_letter_code
_entity_poly.pdbx_strand_id
1 'polypeptide(L)' 'MITDQDYNNLSENVYNVDALKNQDKPFVVGDPVGDDKFVILSQPQDMINGMQAMAVAPIKGYDAENKPIPDTTQVVIA' A
#
# COMPACT_ATOMS: atom_id res chain seq x y z
N MET A 1 15.10 2.60 -7.72
CA MET A 1 14.86 4.05 -7.49
C MET A 1 13.38 4.27 -7.72
N ILE A 2 12.69 4.90 -6.77
CA ILE A 2 11.27 5.22 -6.87
C ILE A 2 11.11 6.38 -7.86
N THR A 3 10.11 6.30 -8.74
CA THR A 3 9.82 7.29 -9.78
C THR A 3 8.44 7.92 -9.56
N ASP A 4 8.17 9.07 -10.21
CA ASP A 4 6.86 9.73 -10.13
C ASP A 4 5.72 8.83 -10.63
N GLN A 5 6.01 7.94 -11.58
CA GLN A 5 5.05 6.95 -12.06
C GLN A 5 4.68 5.93 -10.98
N ASP A 6 5.61 5.58 -10.09
CA ASP A 6 5.34 4.70 -8.95
C ASP A 6 4.38 5.36 -7.95
N TYR A 7 4.51 6.67 -7.74
CA TYR A 7 3.59 7.45 -6.90
C TYR A 7 2.19 7.55 -7.51
N ASN A 8 2.07 7.67 -8.84
CA ASN A 8 0.77 7.61 -9.53
C ASN A 8 0.12 6.23 -9.37
N ASN A 9 0.88 5.15 -9.56
CA ASN A 9 0.38 3.79 -9.33
C ASN A 9 -0.06 3.60 -7.87
N LEU A 10 0.63 4.22 -6.92
CA LEU A 10 0.23 4.22 -5.51
C LEU A 10 -1.13 4.89 -5.30
N SER A 11 -1.34 6.06 -5.89
CA SER A 11 -2.61 6.80 -5.84
C SER A 11 -3.79 5.96 -6.38
N GLU A 12 -3.58 5.24 -7.49
CA GLU A 12 -4.59 4.31 -8.01
C GLU A 12 -4.85 3.12 -7.05
N ASN A 13 -3.80 2.60 -6.42
CA ASN A 13 -3.92 1.51 -5.46
C ASN A 13 -4.67 1.92 -4.18
N VAL A 14 -4.54 3.16 -3.70
CA VAL A 14 -5.31 3.69 -2.55
C VAL A 14 -6.81 3.57 -2.79
N TYR A 15 -7.26 3.81 -4.03
CA TYR A 15 -8.67 3.68 -4.41
C TYR A 15 -9.18 2.23 -4.29
N ASN A 16 -8.27 1.27 -4.44
CA ASN A 16 -8.53 -0.17 -4.39
C ASN A 16 -8.42 -0.79 -2.99
N VAL A 17 -7.95 -0.03 -1.99
CA VAL A 17 -7.93 -0.46 -0.57
C VAL A 17 -9.35 -0.50 0.00
N ASP A 18 -10.26 0.28 -0.57
CA ASP A 18 -11.64 0.34 -0.13
C ASP A 18 -12.43 -0.89 -0.60
N ALA A 19 -12.66 -1.84 0.31
CA ALA A 19 -13.47 -3.03 0.10
C ALA A 19 -14.93 -2.74 -0.34
N LEU A 20 -15.45 -1.53 -0.12
CA LEU A 20 -16.76 -1.13 -0.64
C LEU A 20 -16.71 -0.79 -2.14
N LYS A 21 -15.52 -0.44 -2.67
CA LYS A 21 -15.31 -0.11 -4.08
C LYS A 21 -14.69 -1.25 -4.89
N ASN A 22 -13.81 -2.05 -4.28
CA ASN A 22 -13.29 -3.30 -4.85
C ASN A 22 -13.66 -4.48 -3.96
N GLN A 23 -14.80 -5.09 -4.26
CA GLN A 23 -15.32 -6.22 -3.50
C GLN A 23 -14.60 -7.54 -3.78
N ASP A 24 -13.92 -7.67 -4.92
CA ASP A 24 -13.31 -8.95 -5.32
C ASP A 24 -11.94 -9.19 -4.66
N LYS A 25 -11.09 -8.16 -4.53
CA LYS A 25 -9.77 -8.22 -3.86
C LYS A 25 -9.33 -6.83 -3.35
N PRO A 26 -9.80 -6.40 -2.17
CA PRO A 26 -9.24 -5.22 -1.53
C PRO A 26 -7.80 -5.50 -1.09
N PHE A 27 -6.91 -4.54 -1.27
CA PHE A 27 -5.54 -4.63 -0.77
C PHE A 27 -5.50 -4.60 0.76
N VAL A 28 -4.78 -5.53 1.39
CA VAL A 28 -4.67 -5.66 2.85
C VAL A 28 -3.27 -5.38 3.38
N VAL A 29 -3.17 -5.21 4.70
CA VAL A 29 -1.87 -5.00 5.36
C VAL A 29 -0.92 -6.16 5.03
N GLY A 30 0.30 -5.83 4.61
CA GLY A 30 1.30 -6.78 4.17
C GLY A 30 1.29 -7.06 2.67
N ASP A 31 0.28 -6.61 1.93
CA ASP A 31 0.26 -6.76 0.48
C ASP A 31 1.26 -5.78 -0.17
N PRO A 32 1.96 -6.24 -1.22
CA PRO A 32 2.78 -5.36 -2.03
C PRO A 32 1.90 -4.52 -2.98
N VAL A 33 2.26 -3.24 -3.15
CA VAL A 33 1.56 -2.26 -4.00
C VAL A 33 2.57 -1.38 -4.75
N GLY A 34 2.10 -0.68 -5.79
CA GLY A 34 2.97 0.14 -6.64
C GLY A 34 4.07 -0.66 -7.33
N ASP A 35 3.69 -1.72 -8.07
CA ASP A 35 4.60 -2.67 -8.73
C ASP A 35 5.60 -3.37 -7.80
N ASP A 36 5.12 -3.89 -6.66
CA ASP A 36 5.94 -4.60 -5.66
C ASP A 36 7.09 -3.77 -5.06
N LYS A 37 7.00 -2.44 -5.14
CA LYS A 37 8.00 -1.53 -4.56
C LYS A 37 7.63 -1.06 -3.16
N PHE A 38 6.36 -1.14 -2.79
CA PHE A 38 5.86 -0.71 -1.50
C PHE A 38 5.04 -1.82 -0.84
N VAL A 39 4.95 -1.80 0.47
CA VAL A 39 4.10 -2.71 1.25
C VAL A 39 3.18 -1.91 2.16
N ILE A 40 1.95 -2.39 2.30
CA ILE A 40 0.93 -1.77 3.14
C ILE A 40 1.24 -2.03 4.61
N LEU A 41 1.37 -0.96 5.38
CA LEU A 41 1.57 -1.02 6.83
C LEU A 41 0.23 -0.95 7.60
N SER A 42 -0.73 -0.17 7.09
CA SER A 42 -2.05 -0.06 7.69
C SER A 42 -3.12 0.33 6.66
N GLN A 43 -4.28 -0.30 6.78
CA GLN A 43 -5.50 0.08 6.07
C GLN A 43 -6.19 1.30 6.73
N PRO A 44 -7.01 2.06 5.98
CA PRO A 44 -7.78 3.17 6.52
C PRO A 44 -8.73 2.69 7.62
N GLN A 45 -8.65 3.31 8.80
CA GLN A 45 -9.52 3.03 9.94
C GLN A 45 -10.97 3.50 9.75
N ASP A 46 -11.21 4.45 8.83
CA ASP A 46 -12.47 5.20 8.78
C ASP A 46 -13.06 5.26 7.36
N MET A 47 -13.31 4.07 6.80
CA MET A 47 -13.90 3.90 5.46
C MET A 47 -15.36 4.41 5.37
N ILE A 48 -16.00 4.67 6.51
CA ILE A 48 -17.42 5.08 6.63
C ILE A 48 -17.64 6.50 6.11
N ASN A 49 -16.65 7.39 6.28
CA ASN A 49 -16.75 8.80 5.85
C ASN A 49 -16.17 9.04 4.45
N GLY A 50 -15.84 7.98 3.71
CA GLY A 50 -15.25 8.07 2.36
C GLY A 50 -13.79 8.56 2.34
N MET A 51 -13.13 8.65 3.50
CA MET A 51 -11.68 8.88 3.57
C MET A 51 -10.94 7.57 3.28
N GLN A 52 -10.30 7.53 2.12
CA GLN A 52 -9.41 6.45 1.72
C GLN A 52 -7.98 6.94 1.97
N ALA A 53 -7.28 6.30 2.90
CA ALA A 53 -5.90 6.62 3.24
C ALA A 53 -5.16 5.33 3.58
N MET A 54 -4.02 5.12 2.94
CA MET A 54 -3.20 3.92 3.09
C MET A 54 -1.79 4.33 3.53
N ALA A 55 -1.32 3.76 4.64
CA ALA A 55 0.07 3.91 5.02
C ALA A 55 0.89 2.81 4.35
N VAL A 56 1.88 3.21 3.55
CA VAL A 56 2.79 2.29 2.86
C VAL A 56 4.25 2.62 3.19
N ALA A 57 5.12 1.63 3.07
CA ALA A 57 6.56 1.82 3.14
C ALA A 57 7.24 1.17 1.93
N PRO A 58 8.35 1.72 1.44
CA PRO A 58 9.19 1.08 0.45
C PRO A 58 9.65 -0.30 0.94
N ILE A 59 9.77 -1.25 0.03
CA ILE A 59 10.32 -2.57 0.32
C ILE A 59 11.83 -2.49 0.20
N LYS A 60 12.55 -2.74 1.30
CA LYS A 60 14.03 -2.78 1.30
C LYS A 60 14.60 -4.15 0.97
N GLY A 61 13.76 -5.17 0.94
CA GLY A 61 14.13 -6.55 0.65
C GLY A 61 13.02 -7.51 1.08
N TYR A 62 13.27 -8.80 0.93
CA TYR A 62 12.36 -9.86 1.35
C TYR A 62 13.02 -10.70 2.43
N ASP A 63 12.22 -11.21 3.37
CA ASP A 63 12.72 -12.15 4.37
C ASP A 63 12.90 -13.57 3.80
N ALA A 64 13.32 -14.51 4.64
CA ALA A 64 13.53 -15.91 4.24
C ALA A 64 12.24 -16.63 3.79
N GLU A 65 11.08 -16.06 4.07
CA GLU A 65 9.75 -16.58 3.70
C GLU A 65 9.16 -15.84 2.49
N ASN A 66 9.97 -15.04 1.79
CA ASN A 66 9.55 -14.14 0.68
C ASN A 66 8.50 -13.11 1.10
N LYS A 67 8.44 -12.70 2.37
CA LYS A 67 7.60 -11.58 2.80
C LYS A 67 8.34 -10.27 2.64
N PRO A 68 7.68 -9.21 2.13
CA PRO A 68 8.29 -7.90 1.98
C PRO A 68 8.70 -7.32 3.34
N ILE A 69 9.96 -6.88 3.44
CA ILE A 69 10.47 -6.18 4.60
C ILE A 69 10.29 -4.67 4.36
N PRO A 70 9.41 -3.99 5.12
CA PRO A 70 9.22 -2.55 4.99
C PRO A 70 10.43 -1.75 5.48
N ASP A 71 10.73 -0.67 4.78
CA ASP A 71 11.57 0.41 5.28
C ASP A 71 10.70 1.47 5.98
N THR A 72 10.50 1.30 7.28
CA THR A 72 9.71 2.23 8.11
C THR A 72 10.39 3.56 8.36
N THR A 73 11.61 3.80 7.87
CA THR A 73 12.23 5.14 7.91
C THR A 73 11.61 6.08 6.87
N GLN A 74 10.92 5.53 5.87
CA GLN A 74 10.29 6.27 4.78
C GLN A 74 8.83 5.85 4.63
N VAL A 75 8.00 6.14 5.62
CA VAL A 75 6.56 5.88 5.52
C VAL A 75 5.91 6.97 4.67
N VAL A 76 5.12 6.55 3.68
CA VAL A 76 4.29 7.40 2.83
C VAL A 76 2.83 7.16 3.16
N ILE A 77 2.06 8.23 3.31
CA ILE A 77 0.60 8.18 3.45
C ILE A 77 0.05 8.58 2.09
N ALA A 78 -0.68 7.67 1.45
CA ALA A 78 -1.29 7.84 0.14
C ALA A 78 -2.81 7.83 0.27
#